data_AF-A0A0T9QAC8-F1
#
_entry.id   AF-A0A0T9QAC8-F1
#
_cell.length_a   1.000
_cell.length_b   1.000
_cell.length_c   1.000
_cell.angle_alpha   90.00
_cell.angle_beta   90.00
_cell.angle_gamma   90.00
#
_symmetry.space_group_name_H-M   'P 1'
#
loop_
_entity.id
_entity.type
_entity.pdbx_description
1 polymer ?
#
loop_
_entity_poly.entity_id
_entity_poly.type
_entity_poly.pdbx_seq_one_letter_code
_entity_poly.pdbx_strand_id
1 'polypeptide(L)'
;MSAIPRKLTFAVIIGNRGFFPSYLVADARRNALALFDRLGINIIMLNEEQTPLGGVENWRDANVCAELFRKHREEIHGVVVILPNFGDEKSVSDAIRLSGLKVPVLVQAEEDALDKMGLATRRDSFCGKISLCNNLRQYGIPFTLTKQHVCSLNSEVFSRDVEQFVQLCRVVHAMKRVRVGAIGARPTNFNTVRYSEKLLENLGITVETLDLSEVFFRVANLSDNDIRVGEKLELLKANGDTSAIPQDKLHKMAKLFVVISEWIIANDIDTTAMQCWTSLQQNLGINVCSIMSVMSGQLMPSACEVDVMGALSMYALASCSLSPASIADWNNNFGAERDKCVLFHCGNFASESLESSTMGTADIIGTTVGCENTCGAVHGRMKSGPLTYFRLSSDDFTGRVRAYVGEGRSVSDELDTVGCRAVVEVPQLESLLTHICNNGFEHHVAMNHSATAQVLQEAFSKYLGVDCYWHGK
;
A
#
# COMPACT_ATOMS: atom_id res chain seq x y z
N MET A 1 3.45 -2.56 -15.47
CA MET A 1 2.33 -3.32 -14.87
C MET A 1 2.26 -3.23 -13.34
N SER A 2 3.17 -2.56 -12.64
CA SER A 2 2.85 -1.90 -11.35
C SER A 2 3.81 -0.73 -11.18
N ALA A 3 3.33 0.45 -10.77
CA ALA A 3 4.19 1.60 -10.48
C ALA A 3 4.75 1.57 -9.04
N ILE A 4 4.38 0.55 -8.26
CA ILE A 4 4.82 0.41 -6.86
C ILE A 4 6.34 0.19 -6.84
N PRO A 5 7.13 1.08 -6.22
CA PRO A 5 8.58 1.00 -6.27
C PRO A 5 9.10 -0.18 -5.43
N ARG A 6 9.82 -1.10 -6.08
CA ARG A 6 10.38 -2.30 -5.44
C ARG A 6 11.63 -1.98 -4.61
N LYS A 7 12.50 -1.11 -5.14
CA LYS A 7 13.72 -0.64 -4.48
C LYS A 7 13.56 0.85 -4.16
N LEU A 8 13.83 1.22 -2.92
CA LEU A 8 13.74 2.61 -2.46
C LEU A 8 15.13 3.24 -2.34
N THR A 9 15.13 4.57 -2.35
CA THR A 9 16.32 5.38 -2.06
C THR A 9 16.07 6.25 -0.84
N PHE A 10 16.98 6.22 0.13
CA PHE A 10 16.91 7.05 1.33
C PHE A 10 17.99 8.12 1.35
N ALA A 11 17.60 9.33 1.74
CA ALA A 11 18.53 10.33 2.19
C ALA A 11 19.01 9.96 3.61
N VAL A 12 20.31 9.93 3.86
CA VAL A 12 20.87 9.61 5.18
C VAL A 12 21.61 10.80 5.74
N ILE A 13 21.24 11.22 6.95
CA ILE A 13 21.89 12.29 7.71
C ILE A 13 22.58 11.68 8.92
N ILE A 14 23.89 11.92 9.07
CA ILE A 14 24.64 11.56 10.27
C ILE A 14 24.86 12.82 11.09
N GLY A 15 24.18 12.92 12.24
CA GLY A 15 24.31 14.08 13.12
C GLY A 15 25.63 14.08 13.88
N ASN A 16 26.20 15.27 14.12
CA ASN A 16 27.36 15.45 14.98
C ASN A 16 27.22 16.71 15.82
N ARG A 17 28.04 16.83 16.88
CA ARG A 17 28.19 18.03 17.70
C ARG A 17 29.64 18.17 18.13
N GLY A 18 30.23 19.33 17.91
CA GLY A 18 31.69 19.52 17.87
C GLY A 18 32.47 19.22 19.13
N PHE A 19 31.80 19.07 20.27
CA PHE A 19 32.43 18.70 21.55
C PHE A 19 32.26 17.23 21.93
N PHE A 20 31.67 16.41 21.04
CA PHE A 20 31.63 14.96 21.16
C PHE A 20 32.65 14.29 20.22
N PRO A 21 33.03 13.02 20.47
CA PRO A 21 34.04 12.34 19.66
C PRO A 21 33.60 12.20 18.21
N SER A 22 34.26 12.91 17.30
CA SER A 22 33.88 12.97 15.88
C SER A 22 34.14 11.68 15.12
N TYR A 23 35.06 10.82 15.57
CA TYR A 23 35.32 9.52 14.92
C TYR A 23 34.07 8.61 14.90
N LEU A 24 33.11 8.83 15.81
CA LEU A 24 31.84 8.12 15.84
C LEU A 24 31.00 8.35 14.57
N VAL A 25 31.19 9.49 13.88
CA VAL A 25 30.59 9.81 12.58
C VAL A 25 31.11 8.86 11.50
N ALA A 26 32.42 8.64 11.46
CA ALA A 26 33.06 7.72 10.50
C ALA A 26 32.62 6.26 10.74
N ASP A 27 32.51 5.84 12.01
CA ASP A 27 31.99 4.52 12.36
C ASP A 27 30.52 4.35 11.93
N ALA A 28 29.67 5.34 12.21
CA ALA A 28 28.28 5.31 11.79
C ALA A 28 28.13 5.31 10.26
N ARG A 29 28.96 6.07 9.54
CA ARG A 29 29.01 6.07 8.07
C ARG A 29 29.26 4.67 7.53
N ARG A 30 30.31 4.01 8.02
CA ARG A 30 30.69 2.65 7.60
C ARG A 30 29.56 1.65 7.89
N ASN A 31 28.99 1.70 9.09
CA ASN A 31 27.91 0.79 9.49
C ASN A 31 26.63 1.03 8.68
N ALA A 32 26.28 2.30 8.41
CA ALA A 32 25.13 2.64 7.58
C ALA A 32 25.29 2.11 6.15
N LEU A 33 26.45 2.32 5.52
CA LEU A 33 26.75 1.79 4.19
C LEU A 33 26.57 0.27 4.14
N ALA A 34 27.13 -0.46 5.11
CA ALA A 34 26.99 -1.91 5.18
C ALA A 34 25.54 -2.37 5.42
N LEU A 35 24.79 -1.67 6.28
CA LEU A 35 23.39 -1.97 6.56
C LEU A 35 22.52 -1.81 5.31
N PHE A 36 22.57 -0.65 4.65
CA PHE A 36 21.71 -0.36 3.52
C PHE A 36 22.07 -1.18 2.28
N ASP A 37 23.34 -1.49 2.07
CA ASP A 37 23.78 -2.43 1.02
C ASP A 37 23.19 -3.83 1.24
N ARG A 38 23.32 -4.37 2.46
CA ARG A 38 22.73 -5.67 2.85
C ARG A 38 21.22 -5.71 2.67
N LEU A 39 20.52 -4.62 2.97
CA LEU A 39 19.07 -4.51 2.81
C LEU A 39 18.65 -4.17 1.36
N GLY A 40 19.60 -3.97 0.44
CA GLY A 40 19.31 -3.63 -0.94
C GLY A 40 18.63 -2.27 -1.09
N ILE A 41 18.98 -1.29 -0.27
CA ILE A 41 18.42 0.07 -0.27
C ILE A 41 19.46 1.03 -0.85
N ASN A 42 19.04 1.88 -1.80
CA ASN A 42 19.92 2.93 -2.31
C ASN A 42 20.02 4.06 -1.27
N ILE A 43 21.17 4.72 -1.16
CA ILE A 43 21.33 5.84 -0.24
C ILE A 43 21.99 7.05 -0.87
N ILE A 44 21.62 8.23 -0.36
CA ILE A 44 22.20 9.52 -0.70
C ILE A 44 22.60 10.19 0.60
N MET A 45 23.90 10.44 0.76
CA MET A 45 24.45 11.01 1.97
C MET A 45 25.70 11.81 1.66
N LEU A 46 25.98 12.82 2.49
CA LEU A 46 27.21 13.59 2.39
C LEU A 46 28.43 12.69 2.50
N ASN A 47 29.50 13.00 1.79
CA ASN A 47 30.79 12.32 1.92
C ASN A 47 31.81 13.18 2.69
N GLU A 48 33.00 12.64 2.93
CA GLU A 48 34.06 13.29 3.71
C GLU A 48 34.67 14.52 3.01
N GLU A 49 34.46 14.67 1.70
CA GLU A 49 34.94 15.82 0.91
C GLU A 49 33.95 17.00 1.01
N GLN A 50 32.69 16.73 1.32
CA GLN A 50 31.61 17.72 1.38
C GLN A 50 31.49 18.37 2.77
N THR A 51 31.62 17.57 3.84
CA THR A 51 31.62 18.03 5.23
C THR A 51 32.56 17.17 6.07
N PRO A 52 33.00 17.63 7.27
CA PRO A 52 33.87 16.84 8.14
C PRO A 52 33.29 15.44 8.41
N LEU A 53 34.00 14.40 7.96
CA LEU A 53 33.61 12.98 8.05
C LEU A 53 32.24 12.65 7.41
N GLY A 54 31.67 13.55 6.60
CA GLY A 54 30.32 13.43 6.06
C GLY A 54 29.20 13.67 7.08
N GLY A 55 29.51 14.27 8.23
CA GLY A 55 28.54 14.61 9.27
C GLY A 55 27.83 15.96 9.04
N VAL A 56 26.73 16.19 9.79
CA VAL A 56 26.01 17.46 9.84
C VAL A 56 26.05 18.00 11.28
N GLU A 57 26.69 19.15 11.46
CA GLU A 57 26.91 19.74 12.79
C GLU A 57 26.47 21.20 12.89
N ASN A 58 26.57 21.96 11.80
CA ASN A 58 26.30 23.39 11.81
C ASN A 58 25.47 23.83 10.59
N TRP A 59 25.12 25.12 10.58
CA TRP A 59 24.35 25.73 9.49
C TRP A 59 24.94 25.51 8.10
N ARG A 60 26.28 25.58 7.94
CA ARG A 60 26.92 25.38 6.65
C ARG A 60 26.74 23.94 6.17
N ASP A 61 26.96 22.96 7.05
CA ASP A 61 26.78 21.55 6.73
C ASP A 61 25.32 21.25 6.35
N ALA A 62 24.37 21.85 7.08
CA ALA A 62 22.95 21.74 6.80
C ALA A 62 22.59 22.24 5.39
N ASN A 63 23.19 23.35 4.94
CA ASN A 63 23.00 23.85 3.58
C ASN A 63 23.57 22.89 2.53
N VAL A 64 24.79 22.37 2.74
CA VAL A 64 25.40 21.41 1.79
C VAL A 64 24.56 20.12 1.71
N CYS A 65 24.09 19.62 2.85
CA CYS A 65 23.19 18.47 2.93
C CYS A 65 21.86 18.73 2.19
N ALA A 66 21.26 19.89 2.43
CA ALA A 66 20.02 20.29 1.78
C ALA A 66 20.15 20.41 0.26
N GLU A 67 21.24 20.99 -0.25
CA GLU A 67 21.51 21.07 -1.69
C GLU A 67 21.68 19.68 -2.32
N LEU A 68 22.42 18.78 -1.66
CA LEU A 68 22.56 17.40 -2.10
C LEU A 68 21.19 16.73 -2.21
N PHE A 69 20.38 16.79 -1.16
CA PHE A 69 19.06 16.17 -1.18
C PHE A 69 18.11 16.82 -2.18
N ARG A 70 18.18 18.14 -2.36
CA ARG A 70 17.36 18.84 -3.37
C ARG A 70 17.70 18.40 -4.79
N LYS A 71 18.99 18.16 -5.09
CA LYS A 71 19.43 17.63 -6.40
C LYS A 71 18.83 16.25 -6.70
N HIS A 72 18.57 15.46 -5.67
CA HIS A 72 18.08 14.09 -5.77
C HIS A 72 16.62 13.93 -5.26
N ARG A 73 15.87 15.02 -5.18
CA ARG A 73 14.55 15.07 -4.56
C ARG A 73 13.52 14.09 -5.15
N GLU A 74 13.59 13.81 -6.45
CA GLU A 74 12.61 12.96 -7.12
C GLU A 74 12.88 11.46 -6.93
N GLU A 75 14.11 11.08 -6.54
CA GLU A 75 14.46 9.69 -6.24
C GLU A 75 14.42 9.35 -4.74
N ILE A 76 14.42 10.34 -3.85
CA ILE A 76 14.38 10.11 -2.40
C ILE A 76 12.96 9.77 -1.94
N HIS A 77 12.81 8.64 -1.26
CA HIS A 77 11.53 8.13 -0.75
C HIS A 77 11.36 8.33 0.76
N GLY A 78 12.44 8.56 1.48
CA GLY A 78 12.48 8.72 2.94
C GLY A 78 13.81 9.30 3.40
N VAL A 79 13.83 9.86 4.60
CA VAL A 79 15.05 10.32 5.28
C VAL A 79 15.33 9.42 6.47
N VAL A 80 16.56 8.97 6.64
CA VAL A 80 17.02 8.29 7.86
C VAL A 80 18.04 9.18 8.56
N VAL A 81 17.73 9.60 9.78
CA VAL A 81 18.67 10.31 10.64
C VAL A 81 19.33 9.30 11.58
N ILE A 82 20.66 9.33 11.60
CA ILE A 82 21.51 8.50 12.44
C ILE A 82 22.25 9.42 13.42
N LEU A 83 22.06 9.17 14.71
CA LEU A 83 22.72 9.92 15.79
C LEU A 83 23.80 9.05 16.44
N PRO A 84 25.07 9.12 15.98
CA PRO A 84 26.18 8.43 16.61
C PRO A 84 26.56 9.01 17.97
N ASN A 85 26.20 10.28 18.21
CA ASN A 85 26.37 11.02 19.46
C ASN A 85 25.21 12.01 19.64
N PHE A 86 25.31 12.93 20.59
CA PHE A 86 24.37 14.04 20.75
C PHE A 86 24.52 15.05 19.60
N GLY A 87 24.04 14.67 18.41
CA GLY A 87 24.07 15.50 17.22
C GLY A 87 23.35 16.85 17.38
N ASP A 88 23.73 17.83 16.57
CA ASP A 88 23.09 19.15 16.55
C ASP A 88 21.68 19.07 15.93
N GLU A 89 20.65 19.10 16.79
CA GLU A 89 19.25 19.00 16.38
C GLU A 89 18.83 20.06 15.37
N LYS A 90 19.40 21.26 15.48
CA LYS A 90 19.06 22.39 14.61
C LYS A 90 19.55 22.13 13.19
N SER A 91 20.81 21.77 13.04
CA SER A 91 21.43 21.57 11.72
C SER A 91 20.82 20.38 10.99
N VAL A 92 20.50 19.29 11.69
CA VAL A 92 19.76 18.16 11.10
C VAL A 92 18.37 18.59 10.62
N SER A 93 17.62 19.32 11.46
CA SER A 93 16.27 19.79 11.11
C SER A 93 16.29 20.80 9.96
N ASP A 94 17.30 21.68 9.94
CA ASP A 94 17.54 22.65 8.89
C ASP A 94 17.86 21.97 7.55
N ALA A 95 18.68 20.91 7.55
CA ALA A 95 18.99 20.14 6.34
C ALA A 95 17.71 19.57 5.69
N ILE A 96 16.82 18.97 6.49
CA ILE A 96 15.55 18.42 6.01
C ILE A 96 14.66 19.56 5.49
N ARG A 97 14.46 20.62 6.28
CA ARG A 97 13.60 21.76 5.90
C ARG A 97 14.06 22.43 4.60
N LEU A 98 15.36 22.72 4.49
CA LEU A 98 15.93 23.44 3.34
C LEU A 98 15.98 22.56 2.08
N SER A 99 16.00 21.23 2.21
CA SER A 99 15.93 20.33 1.06
C SER A 99 14.58 20.41 0.32
N GLY A 100 13.51 20.81 1.04
CA GLY A 100 12.14 20.81 0.52
C GLY A 100 11.51 19.42 0.43
N LEU A 101 12.18 18.38 0.94
CA LEU A 101 11.66 17.02 0.98
C LEU A 101 10.41 16.94 1.88
N LYS A 102 9.36 16.29 1.37
CA LYS A 102 8.10 16.02 2.08
C LYS A 102 7.84 14.51 2.17
N VAL A 103 8.88 13.79 2.58
CA VAL A 103 8.90 12.32 2.72
C VAL A 103 8.99 11.92 4.19
N PRO A 104 8.69 10.66 4.55
CA PRO A 104 8.84 10.18 5.92
C PRO A 104 10.27 10.31 6.45
N VAL A 105 10.41 10.45 7.77
CA VAL A 105 11.70 10.60 8.46
C VAL A 105 11.81 9.54 9.56
N LEU A 106 12.82 8.68 9.52
CA LEU A 106 13.16 7.74 10.60
C LEU A 106 14.29 8.30 11.45
N VAL A 107 14.14 8.30 12.77
CA VAL A 107 15.19 8.76 13.69
C VAL A 107 15.76 7.59 14.49
N GLN A 108 17.04 7.30 14.27
CA GLN A 108 17.83 6.33 15.01
C GLN A 108 18.91 7.03 15.85
N ALA A 109 19.22 6.43 17.00
CA ALA A 109 20.32 6.84 17.87
C ALA A 109 21.08 5.62 18.35
N GLU A 110 22.42 5.67 18.22
CA GLU A 110 23.31 4.56 18.56
C GLU A 110 23.38 4.39 20.09
N GLU A 111 23.44 3.17 20.61
CA GLU A 111 23.55 2.96 22.06
C GLU A 111 24.98 3.18 22.59
N ASP A 112 25.09 3.67 23.82
CA ASP A 112 26.36 3.75 24.56
C ASP A 112 26.76 2.38 25.12
N ALA A 113 28.06 2.13 25.24
CA ALA A 113 28.58 0.98 25.99
C ALA A 113 28.96 1.41 27.41
N LEU A 114 28.65 0.57 28.40
CA LEU A 114 28.83 0.88 29.83
C LEU A 114 30.28 1.24 30.19
N ASP A 115 31.25 0.67 29.48
CA ASP A 115 32.69 0.91 29.64
C ASP A 115 33.23 2.07 28.77
N LYS A 116 32.37 2.73 27.99
CA LYS A 116 32.74 3.76 27.00
C LYS A 116 32.02 5.10 27.20
N MET A 117 31.58 5.41 28.40
CA MET A 117 30.95 6.70 28.73
C MET A 117 31.96 7.80 29.16
N GLY A 118 33.25 7.61 28.85
CA GLY A 118 34.29 8.61 29.13
C GLY A 118 34.32 9.73 28.08
N LEU A 119 35.03 10.83 28.35
CA LEU A 119 35.11 11.99 27.45
C LEU A 119 35.53 11.66 26.02
N ALA A 120 36.42 10.67 25.85
CA ALA A 120 36.94 10.29 24.55
C ALA A 120 35.99 9.38 23.75
N THR A 121 34.98 8.78 24.39
CA THR A 121 34.22 7.66 23.80
C THR A 121 32.70 7.80 23.93
N ARG A 122 32.20 8.68 24.81
CA ARG A 122 30.77 8.85 25.08
C ARG A 122 30.00 9.37 23.87
N ARG A 123 28.78 8.86 23.69
CA ARG A 123 27.87 9.27 22.62
C ARG A 123 26.89 10.33 23.09
N ASP A 124 26.19 10.09 24.20
CA ASP A 124 25.05 10.92 24.66
C ASP A 124 23.92 11.02 23.59
N SER A 125 23.90 10.11 22.62
CA SER A 125 22.87 9.98 21.59
C SER A 125 21.47 9.71 22.17
N PHE A 126 21.40 9.11 23.36
CA PHE A 126 20.15 8.86 24.08
C PHE A 126 19.36 10.15 24.33
N CYS A 127 20.00 11.19 24.86
CA CYS A 127 19.37 12.50 25.04
C CYS A 127 19.34 13.31 23.73
N GLY A 128 20.34 13.12 22.85
CA GLY A 128 20.35 13.73 21.52
C GLY A 128 19.11 13.40 20.68
N LYS A 129 18.62 12.15 20.75
CA LYS A 129 17.38 11.76 20.08
C LYS A 129 16.17 12.56 20.56
N ILE A 130 16.06 12.77 21.87
CA ILE A 130 14.97 13.56 22.47
C ILE A 130 15.03 15.00 21.95
N SER A 131 16.21 15.59 21.95
CA SER A 131 16.45 16.97 21.47
C SER A 131 16.10 17.12 20.00
N LEU A 132 16.54 16.18 19.15
CA LEU A 132 16.19 16.20 17.72
C LEU A 132 14.69 16.05 17.50
N CYS A 133 14.05 15.08 18.15
CA CYS A 133 12.60 14.86 18.00
C CYS A 133 11.79 16.08 18.45
N ASN A 134 12.24 16.76 19.51
CA ASN A 134 11.65 18.01 19.94
C ASN A 134 11.76 19.09 18.84
N ASN A 135 12.94 19.25 18.24
CA ASN A 135 13.15 20.25 17.20
C ASN A 135 12.40 19.94 15.89
N LEU A 136 12.35 18.68 15.46
CA LEU A 136 11.53 18.25 14.31
C LEU A 136 10.05 18.57 14.52
N ARG A 137 9.54 18.36 15.74
CA ARG A 137 8.17 18.76 16.11
C ARG A 137 7.97 20.27 16.02
N GLN A 138 8.91 21.08 16.51
CA GLN A 138 8.84 22.54 16.38
C GLN A 138 8.79 22.98 14.91
N TYR A 139 9.47 22.25 14.03
CA TYR A 139 9.54 22.54 12.60
C TYR A 139 8.33 22.01 11.80
N GLY A 140 7.42 21.27 12.45
CA GLY A 140 6.30 20.62 11.77
C GLY A 140 6.72 19.48 10.84
N ILE A 141 7.89 18.88 11.06
CA ILE A 141 8.40 17.74 10.28
C ILE A 141 7.92 16.45 10.97
N PRO A 142 7.02 15.66 10.36
CA PRO A 142 6.60 14.38 10.92
C PRO A 142 7.76 13.37 10.90
N PHE A 143 7.86 12.55 11.94
CA PHE A 143 8.90 11.54 12.07
C PHE A 143 8.40 10.25 12.71
N THR A 144 9.07 9.15 12.38
CA THR A 144 8.93 7.79 12.88
C THR A 144 10.11 7.49 13.80
N LEU A 145 9.85 6.74 14.87
CA LEU A 145 10.85 6.32 15.84
C LEU A 145 11.17 4.85 15.66
N THR A 146 12.43 4.48 15.88
CA THR A 146 12.82 3.08 16.09
C THR A 146 12.08 2.47 17.29
N LYS A 147 11.89 1.15 17.27
CA LYS A 147 11.18 0.43 18.32
C LYS A 147 11.85 0.54 19.69
N GLN A 148 13.18 0.56 19.71
CA GLN A 148 13.97 0.88 20.89
C GLN A 148 14.43 2.33 20.85
N HIS A 149 14.48 2.99 22.02
CA HIS A 149 14.85 4.41 22.09
C HIS A 149 16.26 4.65 21.52
N VAL A 150 17.21 3.82 21.91
CA VAL A 150 18.53 3.67 21.27
C VAL A 150 18.70 2.22 20.83
N CYS A 151 19.46 2.01 19.77
CA CYS A 151 19.78 0.67 19.27
C CYS A 151 21.03 0.74 18.40
N SER A 152 21.85 -0.31 18.38
CA SER A 152 22.98 -0.34 17.47
C SER A 152 22.54 -0.37 16.00
N LEU A 153 23.25 0.36 15.13
CA LEU A 153 23.06 0.30 13.67
C LEU A 153 23.21 -1.11 13.09
N ASN A 154 24.01 -1.96 13.74
CA ASN A 154 24.25 -3.34 13.31
C ASN A 154 23.25 -4.34 13.91
N SER A 155 22.27 -3.87 14.69
CA SER A 155 21.31 -4.74 15.35
C SER A 155 20.23 -5.25 14.38
N GLU A 156 19.75 -6.46 14.65
CA GLU A 156 18.56 -7.00 13.97
C GLU A 156 17.30 -6.18 14.27
N VAL A 157 17.24 -5.54 15.45
CA VAL A 157 16.12 -4.65 15.81
C VAL A 157 16.07 -3.46 14.85
N PHE A 158 17.19 -2.78 14.63
CA PHE A 158 17.21 -1.65 13.70
C PHE A 158 17.00 -2.09 12.25
N SER A 159 17.51 -3.27 11.86
CA SER A 159 17.26 -3.83 10.53
C SER A 159 15.75 -3.99 10.26
N ARG A 160 14.99 -4.50 11.24
CA ARG A 160 13.52 -4.62 11.14
C ARG A 160 12.81 -3.27 11.16
N ASP A 161 13.30 -2.31 11.94
CA ASP A 161 12.76 -0.94 11.94
C ASP A 161 12.93 -0.28 10.55
N VAL A 162 14.08 -0.50 9.89
CA VAL A 162 14.32 -0.02 8.51
C VAL A 162 13.42 -0.74 7.51
N GLU A 163 13.20 -2.05 7.63
CA GLU A 163 12.27 -2.80 6.77
C GLU A 163 10.82 -2.27 6.89
N GLN A 164 10.34 -2.01 8.11
CA GLN A 164 9.02 -1.38 8.31
C GLN A 164 8.98 0.04 7.76
N PHE A 165 10.06 0.80 7.93
CA PHE A 165 10.16 2.15 7.37
C PHE A 165 10.17 2.15 5.83
N VAL A 166 10.74 1.12 5.19
CA VAL A 166 10.62 0.90 3.74
C VAL A 166 9.16 0.70 3.33
N GLN A 167 8.40 -0.12 4.06
CA GLN A 167 6.98 -0.31 3.79
C GLN A 167 6.20 1.01 3.94
N LEU A 168 6.46 1.76 5.02
CA LEU A 168 5.86 3.06 5.27
C LEU A 168 6.15 4.06 4.15
N CYS A 169 7.42 4.20 3.74
CA CYS A 169 7.82 5.10 2.65
C CYS A 169 7.18 4.69 1.33
N ARG A 170 7.05 3.38 1.06
CA ARG A 170 6.39 2.88 -0.16
C ARG A 170 4.92 3.28 -0.21
N VAL A 171 4.18 3.12 0.88
CA VAL A 171 2.76 3.53 0.97
C VAL A 171 2.63 5.03 0.77
N VAL A 172 3.42 5.85 1.50
CA VAL A 172 3.33 7.32 1.39
C VAL A 172 3.70 7.80 -0.02
N HIS A 173 4.69 7.19 -0.65
CA HIS A 173 5.07 7.53 -2.03
C HIS A 173 3.96 7.16 -3.02
N ALA A 174 3.43 5.94 -2.93
CA ALA A 174 2.41 5.43 -3.84
C ALA A 174 1.10 6.24 -3.72
N MET A 175 0.62 6.49 -2.51
CA MET A 175 -0.66 7.17 -2.28
C MET A 175 -0.67 8.66 -2.65
N LYS A 176 0.50 9.34 -2.68
CA LYS A 176 0.60 10.76 -3.08
C LYS A 176 0.58 10.97 -4.60
N ARG A 177 0.64 9.90 -5.38
CA ARG A 177 0.81 9.94 -6.83
C ARG A 177 -0.17 9.02 -7.56
N VAL A 178 -0.98 8.26 -6.82
CA VAL A 178 -1.84 7.22 -7.37
C VAL A 178 -2.89 7.81 -8.30
N ARG A 179 -3.02 7.21 -9.47
CA ARG A 179 -4.08 7.49 -10.44
C ARG A 179 -5.03 6.30 -10.50
N VAL A 180 -6.31 6.54 -10.20
CA VAL A 180 -7.34 5.50 -10.15
C VAL A 180 -8.20 5.54 -11.40
N GLY A 181 -8.34 4.40 -12.07
CA GLY A 181 -9.23 4.28 -13.22
C GLY A 181 -10.64 3.82 -12.82
N ALA A 182 -11.64 4.70 -12.95
CA ALA A 182 -13.06 4.37 -12.77
C ALA A 182 -13.68 3.96 -14.12
N ILE A 183 -13.86 2.66 -14.34
CA ILE A 183 -14.31 2.10 -15.62
C ILE A 183 -15.82 1.78 -15.54
N GLY A 184 -16.62 2.56 -16.27
CA GLY A 184 -18.07 2.46 -16.30
C GLY A 184 -18.76 3.27 -15.19
N ALA A 185 -20.07 3.10 -15.10
CA ALA A 185 -20.88 3.79 -14.11
C ALA A 185 -20.98 2.98 -12.81
N ARG A 186 -20.87 3.66 -11.67
CA ARG A 186 -21.19 3.08 -10.36
C ARG A 186 -22.61 2.48 -10.39
N PRO A 187 -22.83 1.24 -9.90
CA PRO A 187 -24.15 0.64 -9.86
C PRO A 187 -25.13 1.52 -9.07
N THR A 188 -26.25 1.90 -9.67
CA THR A 188 -27.21 2.87 -9.09
C THR A 188 -27.58 2.55 -7.63
N ASN A 189 -27.86 1.28 -7.34
CA ASN A 189 -28.30 0.80 -6.03
C ASN A 189 -27.21 0.82 -4.95
N PHE A 190 -25.93 0.93 -5.32
CA PHE A 190 -24.80 0.88 -4.38
C PHE A 190 -24.38 2.29 -3.98
N ASN A 191 -25.25 3.02 -3.29
CA ASN A 191 -24.90 4.35 -2.78
C ASN A 191 -23.79 4.32 -1.73
N THR A 192 -23.54 3.15 -1.15
CA THR A 192 -22.46 2.93 -0.20
C THR A 192 -21.10 3.26 -0.80
N VAL A 193 -20.84 2.97 -2.07
CA VAL A 193 -19.51 3.19 -2.70
C VAL A 193 -19.39 4.55 -3.39
N ARG A 194 -20.18 5.54 -2.93
CA ARG A 194 -20.00 6.93 -3.37
C ARG A 194 -18.66 7.46 -2.86
N TYR A 195 -18.06 8.35 -3.65
CA TYR A 195 -16.81 8.98 -3.30
C TYR A 195 -16.74 10.42 -3.81
N SER A 196 -15.86 11.23 -3.24
CA SER A 196 -15.60 12.60 -3.68
C SER A 196 -14.24 12.75 -4.34
N GLU A 197 -14.26 12.91 -5.66
CA GLU A 197 -13.07 13.21 -6.47
C GLU A 197 -12.34 14.46 -5.99
N LYS A 198 -13.08 15.48 -5.51
CA LYS A 198 -12.49 16.72 -4.98
C LYS A 198 -11.70 16.49 -3.70
N LEU A 199 -12.16 15.59 -2.83
CA LEU A 199 -11.42 15.24 -1.62
C LEU A 199 -10.18 14.40 -1.95
N LEU A 200 -10.28 13.52 -2.95
CA LEU A 200 -9.14 12.74 -3.44
C LEU A 200 -8.07 13.64 -4.09
N GLU A 201 -8.46 14.61 -4.92
CA GLU A 201 -7.54 15.55 -5.56
C GLU A 201 -6.75 16.37 -4.51
N ASN A 202 -7.39 16.75 -3.40
CA ASN A 202 -6.71 17.42 -2.28
C ASN A 202 -5.62 16.56 -1.61
N LEU A 203 -5.68 15.23 -1.77
CA LEU A 203 -4.65 14.29 -1.33
C LEU A 203 -3.60 13.96 -2.41
N GLY A 204 -3.73 14.56 -3.60
CA GLY A 204 -2.89 14.24 -4.77
C GLY A 204 -3.30 12.94 -5.47
N ILE A 205 -4.56 12.51 -5.30
CA ILE A 205 -5.11 11.30 -5.93
C ILE A 205 -6.02 11.73 -7.08
N THR A 206 -5.67 11.33 -8.28
CA THR A 206 -6.49 11.61 -9.48
C THR A 206 -7.39 10.43 -9.81
N VAL A 207 -8.63 10.72 -10.19
CA VAL A 207 -9.57 9.74 -10.72
C VAL A 207 -9.77 10.00 -12.21
N GLU A 208 -9.53 8.99 -13.03
CA GLU A 208 -9.74 9.03 -14.47
C GLU A 208 -10.88 8.10 -14.85
N THR A 209 -11.84 8.59 -15.64
CA THR A 209 -13.02 7.82 -16.01
C THR A 209 -12.92 7.23 -17.41
N LEU A 210 -13.40 6.00 -17.60
CA LEU A 210 -13.57 5.38 -18.91
C LEU A 210 -15.01 4.89 -19.08
N ASP A 211 -15.68 5.35 -20.13
CA ASP A 211 -17.05 4.91 -20.41
C ASP A 211 -17.09 3.51 -21.04
N LEU A 212 -18.06 2.68 -20.64
CA LEU A 212 -18.18 1.32 -21.17
C LEU A 212 -18.53 1.28 -22.66
N SER A 213 -19.21 2.30 -23.22
CA SER A 213 -19.50 2.33 -24.66
C SER A 213 -18.23 2.38 -25.51
N GLU A 214 -17.21 3.10 -25.05
CA GLU A 214 -15.89 3.12 -25.68
C GLU A 214 -15.20 1.76 -25.55
N VAL A 215 -15.28 1.15 -24.37
CA VAL A 215 -14.74 -0.20 -24.15
C VAL A 215 -15.39 -1.21 -25.10
N PHE A 216 -16.71 -1.21 -25.22
CA PHE A 216 -17.45 -2.11 -26.11
C PHE A 216 -17.11 -1.89 -27.57
N PHE A 217 -17.03 -0.63 -28.01
CA PHE A 217 -16.60 -0.29 -29.36
C PHE A 217 -15.21 -0.85 -29.66
N ARG A 218 -14.23 -0.64 -28.77
CA ARG A 218 -12.86 -1.13 -28.94
C ARG A 218 -12.79 -2.66 -28.93
N VAL A 219 -13.51 -3.33 -28.03
CA VAL A 219 -13.58 -4.80 -27.97
C VAL A 219 -14.19 -5.38 -29.24
N ALA A 220 -15.25 -4.77 -29.78
CA ALA A 220 -15.90 -5.23 -31.01
C ALA A 220 -15.00 -5.07 -32.25
N ASN A 221 -14.15 -4.03 -32.29
CA ASN A 221 -13.25 -3.75 -33.41
C ASN A 221 -11.86 -4.38 -33.29
N LEU A 222 -11.51 -4.98 -32.14
CA LEU A 222 -10.25 -5.71 -31.98
C LEU A 222 -10.33 -7.05 -32.75
N SER A 223 -9.27 -7.43 -33.45
CA SER A 223 -9.22 -8.72 -34.16
C SER A 223 -9.04 -9.87 -33.18
N ASP A 224 -9.70 -11.01 -33.44
CA ASP A 224 -9.50 -12.23 -32.65
C ASP A 224 -8.08 -12.81 -32.84
N ASN A 225 -7.44 -12.50 -33.96
CA ASN A 225 -6.07 -12.94 -34.28
C ASN A 225 -4.99 -11.93 -33.83
N ASP A 226 -5.35 -10.88 -33.09
CA ASP A 226 -4.36 -9.95 -32.54
C ASP A 226 -3.46 -10.66 -31.52
N ILE A 227 -2.14 -10.54 -31.67
CA ILE A 227 -1.17 -11.23 -30.81
C ILE A 227 -1.40 -10.96 -29.31
N ARG A 228 -1.86 -9.75 -28.98
CA ARG A 228 -2.11 -9.31 -27.59
C ARG A 228 -3.31 -10.05 -26.99
N VAL A 229 -4.29 -10.43 -27.81
CA VAL A 229 -5.41 -11.27 -27.36
C VAL A 229 -4.90 -12.64 -26.94
N GLY A 230 -3.99 -13.24 -27.72
CA GLY A 230 -3.31 -14.49 -27.36
C GLY A 230 -2.56 -14.38 -26.04
N GLU A 231 -1.77 -13.32 -25.84
CA GLU A 231 -1.03 -13.08 -24.59
C GLU A 231 -1.97 -12.97 -23.38
N LYS A 232 -3.08 -12.21 -23.51
CA LYS A 232 -4.06 -12.07 -22.43
C LYS A 232 -4.85 -13.34 -22.16
N LEU A 233 -5.12 -14.15 -23.18
CA LEU A 233 -5.77 -15.45 -23.02
C LEU A 233 -4.91 -16.40 -22.19
N GLU A 234 -3.61 -16.44 -22.42
CA GLU A 234 -2.70 -17.29 -21.64
C GLU A 234 -2.64 -16.85 -20.17
N LEU A 235 -2.66 -15.54 -19.89
CA LEU A 235 -2.76 -15.03 -18.52
C LEU A 235 -4.07 -15.48 -17.84
N LEU A 236 -5.20 -15.44 -18.55
CA LEU A 236 -6.50 -15.87 -18.02
C LEU A 236 -6.52 -17.38 -17.71
N LYS A 237 -5.95 -18.21 -18.59
CA LYS A 237 -5.84 -19.66 -18.37
C LYS A 237 -4.88 -20.01 -17.25
N ALA A 238 -3.83 -19.21 -17.04
CA ALA A 238 -2.91 -19.39 -15.92
C ALA A 238 -3.53 -18.98 -14.57
N ASN A 239 -4.62 -18.20 -14.58
CA ASN A 239 -5.27 -17.69 -13.37
C ASN A 239 -6.14 -18.72 -12.64
N GLY A 240 -6.45 -19.86 -13.27
CA GLY A 240 -7.25 -20.94 -12.68
C GLY A 240 -7.76 -21.91 -13.75
N ASP A 241 -8.38 -23.01 -13.31
CA ASP A 241 -8.99 -23.96 -14.26
C ASP A 241 -10.12 -23.28 -15.05
N THR A 242 -10.00 -23.27 -16.38
CA THR A 242 -10.95 -22.64 -17.32
C THR A 242 -11.74 -23.66 -18.13
N SER A 243 -11.63 -24.95 -17.84
CA SER A 243 -12.24 -26.04 -18.61
C SER A 243 -13.76 -25.93 -18.76
N ALA A 244 -14.44 -25.31 -17.78
CA ALA A 244 -15.88 -25.09 -17.78
C ALA A 244 -16.33 -23.87 -18.62
N ILE A 245 -15.40 -23.06 -19.13
CA ILE A 245 -15.72 -21.80 -19.82
C ILE A 245 -15.69 -21.99 -21.34
N PRO A 246 -16.74 -21.55 -22.07
CA PRO A 246 -16.75 -21.57 -23.52
C PRO A 246 -15.61 -20.73 -24.13
N GLN A 247 -14.99 -21.22 -25.20
CA GLN A 247 -13.82 -20.59 -25.83
C GLN A 247 -14.11 -19.18 -26.38
N ASP A 248 -15.32 -18.93 -26.88
CA ASP A 248 -15.73 -17.60 -27.35
C ASP A 248 -15.79 -16.58 -26.20
N LYS A 249 -16.21 -17.01 -25.00
CA LYS A 249 -16.25 -16.19 -23.78
C LYS A 249 -14.84 -15.87 -23.28
N LEU A 250 -13.93 -16.85 -23.31
CA LEU A 250 -12.51 -16.64 -23.01
C LEU A 250 -11.88 -15.63 -23.97
N HIS A 251 -12.15 -15.72 -25.27
CA HIS A 251 -11.68 -14.74 -26.24
C HIS A 251 -12.23 -13.33 -25.97
N LYS A 252 -13.53 -13.20 -25.67
CA LYS A 252 -14.12 -11.90 -25.30
C LYS A 252 -13.46 -11.29 -24.05
N MET A 253 -13.20 -12.11 -23.02
CA MET A 253 -12.46 -11.66 -21.83
C MET A 253 -11.04 -11.21 -22.18
N ALA A 254 -10.33 -11.97 -23.03
CA ALA A 254 -8.98 -11.59 -23.47
C ALA A 254 -8.97 -10.25 -24.23
N LYS A 255 -9.94 -10.01 -25.13
CA LYS A 255 -10.10 -8.74 -25.84
C LYS A 255 -10.41 -7.59 -24.89
N LEU A 256 -11.32 -7.79 -23.93
CA LEU A 256 -11.60 -6.83 -22.87
C LEU A 256 -10.33 -6.49 -22.07
N PHE A 257 -9.52 -7.50 -21.74
CA PHE A 257 -8.27 -7.31 -21.01
C PHE A 257 -7.23 -6.51 -21.82
N VAL A 258 -7.14 -6.72 -23.14
CA VAL A 258 -6.30 -5.88 -24.02
C VAL A 258 -6.73 -4.42 -23.95
N VAL A 259 -8.01 -4.13 -24.17
CA VAL A 259 -8.55 -2.77 -24.18
C VAL A 259 -8.33 -2.05 -22.85
N ILE A 260 -8.59 -2.74 -21.72
CA ILE A 260 -8.33 -2.18 -20.38
C ILE A 260 -6.84 -1.92 -20.18
N SER A 261 -5.97 -2.84 -20.60
CA SER A 261 -4.51 -2.69 -20.43
C SER A 261 -3.95 -1.53 -21.25
N GLU A 262 -4.41 -1.34 -22.48
CA GLU A 262 -4.00 -0.20 -23.31
C GLU A 262 -4.40 1.12 -22.67
N TRP A 263 -5.64 1.22 -22.18
CA TRP A 263 -6.12 2.43 -21.54
C TRP A 263 -5.36 2.73 -20.24
N ILE A 264 -5.07 1.71 -19.44
CA ILE A 264 -4.25 1.84 -18.23
C ILE A 264 -2.86 2.41 -18.56
N ILE A 265 -2.20 1.86 -19.58
CA ILE A 265 -0.87 2.31 -20.00
C ILE A 265 -0.93 3.73 -20.55
N ALA A 266 -1.93 4.05 -21.36
CA ALA A 266 -2.05 5.37 -22.00
C ALA A 266 -2.35 6.51 -21.00
N ASN A 267 -2.85 6.20 -19.80
CA ASN A 267 -3.27 7.19 -18.80
C ASN A 267 -2.51 7.07 -17.48
N ASP A 268 -1.45 6.26 -17.43
CA ASP A 268 -0.63 6.01 -16.24
C ASP A 268 -1.46 5.59 -15.01
N ILE A 269 -2.38 4.64 -15.20
CA ILE A 269 -3.28 4.17 -14.13
C ILE A 269 -2.59 3.13 -13.25
N ASP A 270 -2.74 3.28 -11.93
CA ASP A 270 -2.10 2.44 -10.92
C ASP A 270 -3.01 1.33 -10.37
N THR A 271 -4.31 1.63 -10.32
CA THR A 271 -5.35 0.75 -9.80
C THR A 271 -6.68 1.12 -10.44
N THR A 272 -7.63 0.18 -10.52
CA THR A 272 -8.92 0.44 -11.17
C THR A 272 -10.09 0.07 -10.28
N ALA A 273 -11.25 0.64 -10.56
CA ALA A 273 -12.52 0.19 -10.06
C ALA A 273 -13.48 0.05 -11.24
N MET A 274 -14.17 -1.08 -11.35
CA MET A 274 -14.91 -1.43 -12.57
C MET A 274 -16.39 -1.69 -12.31
N GLN A 275 -17.23 -1.24 -13.24
CA GLN A 275 -18.63 -1.63 -13.35
C GLN A 275 -18.68 -3.08 -13.78
N CYS A 276 -18.58 -3.97 -12.80
CA CYS A 276 -18.54 -5.42 -13.00
C CYS A 276 -19.90 -6.01 -13.38
N TRP A 277 -21.01 -5.31 -13.13
CA TRP A 277 -22.36 -5.73 -13.52
C TRP A 277 -23.30 -4.53 -13.78
N THR A 278 -24.42 -4.73 -14.49
CA THR A 278 -24.76 -5.87 -15.36
C THR A 278 -24.35 -5.66 -16.83
N SER A 279 -23.76 -4.50 -17.14
CA SER A 279 -23.54 -4.07 -18.54
C SER A 279 -22.64 -5.03 -19.30
N LEU A 280 -21.59 -5.55 -18.66
CA LEU A 280 -20.69 -6.54 -19.27
C LEU A 280 -21.42 -7.84 -19.61
N GLN A 281 -22.30 -8.30 -18.73
CA GLN A 281 -23.06 -9.53 -18.92
C GLN A 281 -24.05 -9.37 -20.08
N GLN A 282 -24.74 -8.24 -20.16
CA GLN A 282 -25.72 -8.00 -21.24
C GLN A 282 -25.07 -7.79 -22.61
N ASN A 283 -23.92 -7.13 -22.67
CA ASN A 283 -23.27 -6.78 -23.95
C ASN A 283 -22.27 -7.84 -24.43
N LEU A 284 -21.56 -8.49 -23.51
CA LEU A 284 -20.48 -9.43 -23.84
C LEU A 284 -20.74 -10.85 -23.32
N GLY A 285 -21.63 -11.00 -22.33
CA GLY A 285 -21.95 -12.29 -21.71
C GLY A 285 -20.81 -12.85 -20.87
N ILE A 286 -20.02 -11.97 -20.24
CA ILE A 286 -18.86 -12.30 -19.41
C ILE A 286 -18.84 -11.48 -18.11
N ASN A 287 -18.08 -11.96 -17.13
CA ASN A 287 -17.67 -11.25 -15.93
C ASN A 287 -16.20 -10.81 -16.04
N VAL A 288 -15.89 -9.62 -15.53
CA VAL A 288 -14.52 -9.08 -15.51
C VAL A 288 -13.66 -9.61 -14.35
N CYS A 289 -14.26 -10.39 -13.45
CA CYS A 289 -13.66 -10.84 -12.21
C CYS A 289 -12.30 -11.56 -12.40
N SER A 290 -12.17 -12.38 -13.44
CA SER A 290 -10.90 -13.05 -13.81
C SER A 290 -9.79 -12.08 -14.22
N ILE A 291 -10.12 -11.03 -14.98
CA ILE A 291 -9.16 -9.99 -15.36
C ILE A 291 -8.71 -9.24 -14.10
N MET A 292 -9.64 -8.88 -13.22
CA MET A 292 -9.34 -8.21 -11.97
C MET A 292 -8.47 -9.06 -11.03
N SER A 293 -8.72 -10.37 -10.99
CA SER A 293 -7.90 -11.34 -10.26
C SER A 293 -6.46 -11.37 -10.77
N VAL A 294 -6.26 -11.43 -12.10
CA VAL A 294 -4.92 -11.36 -12.72
C VAL A 294 -4.23 -10.03 -12.39
N MET A 295 -4.91 -8.90 -12.58
CA MET A 295 -4.35 -7.58 -12.31
C MET A 295 -3.94 -7.43 -10.84
N SER A 296 -4.78 -7.91 -9.91
CA SER A 296 -4.47 -7.88 -8.47
C SER A 296 -3.26 -8.74 -8.13
N GLY A 297 -3.10 -9.91 -8.76
CA GLY A 297 -1.89 -10.74 -8.67
C GLY A 297 -0.61 -10.03 -9.16
N GLN A 298 -0.76 -9.08 -10.09
CA GLN A 298 0.35 -8.27 -10.63
C GLN A 298 0.62 -6.99 -9.81
N LEU A 299 0.03 -6.85 -8.63
CA LEU A 299 0.06 -5.65 -7.78
C LEU A 299 -0.52 -4.40 -8.47
N MET A 300 -1.55 -4.61 -9.30
CA MET A 300 -2.40 -3.56 -9.87
C MET A 300 -3.86 -3.90 -9.50
N PRO A 301 -4.24 -3.74 -8.23
CA PRO A 301 -5.55 -4.18 -7.77
C PRO A 301 -6.68 -3.52 -8.55
N SER A 302 -7.78 -4.26 -8.69
CA SER A 302 -9.00 -3.77 -9.31
C SER A 302 -10.20 -4.07 -8.41
N ALA A 303 -11.00 -3.06 -8.08
CA ALA A 303 -12.19 -3.22 -7.25
C ALA A 303 -13.46 -3.39 -8.10
N CYS A 304 -14.44 -4.13 -7.57
CA CYS A 304 -15.75 -4.26 -8.20
C CYS A 304 -16.63 -3.03 -7.92
N GLU A 305 -17.80 -2.96 -8.57
CA GLU A 305 -18.85 -1.94 -8.38
C GLU A 305 -18.40 -0.47 -8.54
N VAL A 306 -17.30 -0.22 -9.26
CA VAL A 306 -16.66 1.11 -9.33
C VAL A 306 -16.36 1.67 -7.92
N ASP A 307 -16.03 0.80 -6.97
CA ASP A 307 -15.61 1.20 -5.63
C ASP A 307 -14.17 1.77 -5.63
N VAL A 308 -14.05 3.04 -6.00
CA VAL A 308 -12.78 3.78 -6.07
C VAL A 308 -12.05 3.80 -4.72
N MET A 309 -12.78 3.97 -3.62
CA MET A 309 -12.19 3.96 -2.28
C MET A 309 -11.71 2.55 -1.89
N GLY A 310 -12.42 1.51 -2.31
CA GLY A 310 -11.98 0.12 -2.21
C GLY A 310 -10.71 -0.16 -3.00
N ALA A 311 -10.62 0.31 -4.25
CA ALA A 311 -9.44 0.16 -5.10
C ALA A 311 -8.20 0.83 -4.46
N LEU A 312 -8.35 2.05 -3.96
CA LEU A 312 -7.31 2.75 -3.20
C LEU A 312 -6.87 1.98 -1.94
N SER A 313 -7.83 1.36 -1.25
CA SER A 313 -7.54 0.55 -0.06
C SER A 313 -6.72 -0.70 -0.41
N MET A 314 -7.07 -1.37 -1.51
CA MET A 314 -6.29 -2.50 -2.03
C MET A 314 -4.88 -2.06 -2.46
N TYR A 315 -4.76 -0.91 -3.14
CA TYR A 315 -3.48 -0.39 -3.61
C TYR A 315 -2.55 -0.01 -2.45
N ALA A 316 -3.09 0.56 -1.37
CA ALA A 316 -2.35 0.83 -0.14
C ALA A 316 -1.80 -0.47 0.49
N LEU A 317 -2.64 -1.51 0.62
CA LEU A 317 -2.22 -2.82 1.13
C LEU A 317 -1.12 -3.45 0.27
N ALA A 318 -1.32 -3.46 -1.06
CA ALA A 318 -0.35 -4.01 -2.01
C ALA A 318 0.98 -3.23 -1.99
N SER A 319 0.93 -1.90 -1.83
CA SER A 319 2.11 -1.04 -1.69
C SER A 319 2.85 -1.29 -0.38
N CYS A 320 2.13 -1.62 0.69
CA CYS A 320 2.75 -1.91 1.98
C CYS A 320 3.50 -3.24 1.96
N SER A 321 2.82 -4.34 1.58
CA SER A 321 3.38 -5.68 1.72
C SER A 321 4.02 -6.25 0.45
N LEU A 322 3.86 -5.60 -0.70
CA LEU A 322 4.19 -6.15 -2.03
C LEU A 322 3.50 -7.50 -2.31
N SER A 323 2.32 -7.69 -1.72
CA SER A 323 1.48 -8.89 -1.90
C SER A 323 0.14 -8.51 -2.53
N PRO A 324 -0.48 -9.40 -3.33
CA PRO A 324 -1.79 -9.15 -3.91
C PRO A 324 -2.84 -8.78 -2.85
N ALA A 325 -3.66 -7.77 -3.14
CA ALA A 325 -4.78 -7.37 -2.30
C ALA A 325 -6.10 -7.62 -3.03
N SER A 326 -7.14 -7.96 -2.27
CA SER A 326 -8.49 -8.24 -2.79
C SER A 326 -9.51 -7.37 -2.05
N ILE A 327 -10.67 -7.12 -2.65
CA ILE A 327 -11.81 -6.48 -1.98
C ILE A 327 -12.91 -7.52 -1.73
N ALA A 328 -13.48 -7.50 -0.52
CA ALA A 328 -14.52 -8.41 -0.09
C ALA A 328 -15.58 -7.69 0.75
N ASP A 329 -16.71 -8.36 0.96
CA ASP A 329 -17.79 -7.90 1.82
C ASP A 329 -17.59 -8.42 3.24
N TRP A 330 -17.81 -7.59 4.26
CA TRP A 330 -18.16 -8.09 5.59
C TRP A 330 -19.53 -8.77 5.52
N ASN A 331 -19.57 -10.08 5.24
CA ASN A 331 -20.78 -10.72 4.73
C ASN A 331 -21.61 -11.42 5.81
N ASN A 332 -21.15 -12.58 6.31
CA ASN A 332 -21.93 -13.44 7.20
C ASN A 332 -21.23 -13.67 8.53
N ASN A 333 -21.98 -13.78 9.62
CA ASN A 333 -21.46 -14.32 10.88
C ASN A 333 -21.05 -15.79 10.70
N PHE A 334 -20.06 -16.24 11.47
CA PHE A 334 -19.66 -17.65 11.43
C PHE A 334 -20.30 -18.43 12.58
N GLY A 335 -21.59 -18.76 12.42
CA GLY A 335 -22.36 -19.46 13.45
C GLY A 335 -22.46 -18.65 14.75
N ALA A 336 -22.06 -19.25 15.87
CA ALA A 336 -22.05 -18.61 17.19
C ALA A 336 -20.70 -17.93 17.53
N GLU A 337 -19.67 -18.08 16.69
CA GLU A 337 -18.34 -17.52 16.92
C GLU A 337 -18.32 -16.02 16.61
N ARG A 338 -18.35 -15.19 17.66
CA ARG A 338 -18.54 -13.72 17.51
C ARG A 338 -17.32 -12.96 17.00
N ASP A 339 -16.14 -13.55 17.12
CA ASP A 339 -14.91 -13.01 16.54
C ASP A 339 -14.62 -13.59 15.14
N LYS A 340 -15.52 -14.41 14.58
CA LYS A 340 -15.38 -14.95 13.22
C LYS A 340 -16.50 -14.50 12.29
N CYS A 341 -16.13 -14.19 11.05
CA CYS A 341 -17.07 -13.91 9.97
C CYS A 341 -16.56 -14.43 8.63
N VAL A 342 -17.45 -14.41 7.64
CA VAL A 342 -17.16 -14.72 6.26
C VAL A 342 -16.89 -13.42 5.51
N LEU A 343 -15.72 -13.35 4.89
CA LEU A 343 -15.44 -12.39 3.82
C LEU A 343 -15.74 -13.06 2.49
N PHE A 344 -16.49 -12.38 1.64
CA PHE A 344 -16.96 -12.92 0.37
C PHE A 344 -16.90 -11.86 -0.73
N HIS A 345 -16.64 -12.27 -1.96
CA HIS A 345 -16.96 -11.47 -3.14
C HIS A 345 -17.28 -12.38 -4.33
N CYS A 346 -17.88 -11.80 -5.37
CA CYS A 346 -18.38 -12.55 -6.53
C CYS A 346 -17.28 -13.26 -7.35
N GLY A 347 -16.01 -12.87 -7.22
CA GLY A 347 -14.90 -13.65 -7.79
C GLY A 347 -13.64 -12.87 -8.15
N ASN A 348 -13.33 -11.79 -7.45
CA ASN A 348 -12.26 -10.86 -7.81
C ASN A 348 -10.92 -11.11 -7.07
N PHE A 349 -10.82 -12.13 -6.23
CA PHE A 349 -9.61 -12.36 -5.45
C PHE A 349 -8.46 -12.75 -6.37
N ALA A 350 -7.25 -12.28 -6.07
CA ALA A 350 -6.05 -12.72 -6.77
C ALA A 350 -5.87 -14.24 -6.59
N SER A 351 -5.72 -14.98 -7.69
CA SER A 351 -5.60 -16.44 -7.67
C SER A 351 -4.45 -16.95 -6.79
N GLU A 352 -3.34 -16.21 -6.73
CA GLU A 352 -2.20 -16.51 -5.85
C GLU A 352 -2.57 -16.52 -4.36
N SER A 353 -3.63 -15.80 -3.96
CA SER A 353 -4.14 -15.78 -2.58
C SER A 353 -5.12 -16.92 -2.28
N LEU A 354 -5.49 -17.73 -3.28
CA LEU A 354 -6.45 -18.83 -3.16
C LEU A 354 -5.74 -20.19 -3.05
N GLU A 355 -6.30 -21.13 -2.29
CA GLU A 355 -5.80 -22.50 -2.18
C GLU A 355 -5.84 -23.23 -3.53
N SER A 356 -6.95 -23.05 -4.25
CA SER A 356 -7.14 -23.43 -5.63
C SER A 356 -8.08 -22.41 -6.29
N SER A 357 -7.85 -22.11 -7.56
CA SER A 357 -8.68 -21.20 -8.34
C SER A 357 -9.32 -21.91 -9.53
N THR A 358 -10.62 -21.73 -9.69
CA THR A 358 -11.35 -22.15 -10.89
C THR A 358 -12.13 -20.98 -11.46
N MET A 359 -12.35 -20.98 -12.76
CA MET A 359 -13.17 -19.99 -13.45
C MET A 359 -14.53 -20.58 -13.78
N GLY A 360 -15.59 -19.90 -13.35
CA GLY A 360 -16.97 -20.33 -13.52
C GLY A 360 -17.90 -19.17 -13.87
N THR A 361 -19.18 -19.37 -13.58
CA THR A 361 -20.25 -18.38 -13.71
C THR A 361 -20.48 -17.67 -12.39
N ALA A 362 -20.93 -16.41 -12.41
CA ALA A 362 -21.35 -15.73 -11.19
C ALA A 362 -22.81 -16.07 -10.87
N ASP A 363 -23.02 -17.14 -10.11
CA ASP A 363 -24.35 -17.74 -9.90
C ASP A 363 -25.39 -16.74 -9.34
N ILE A 364 -24.99 -15.86 -8.41
CA ILE A 364 -25.90 -14.86 -7.82
C ILE A 364 -26.43 -13.91 -8.90
N ILE A 365 -25.55 -13.33 -9.72
CA ILE A 365 -25.94 -12.42 -10.82
C ILE A 365 -26.65 -13.22 -11.93
N GLY A 366 -26.23 -14.47 -12.14
CA GLY A 366 -26.80 -15.41 -13.10
C GLY A 366 -28.29 -15.67 -12.87
N THR A 367 -28.79 -15.59 -11.63
CA THR A 367 -30.24 -15.66 -11.34
C THR A 367 -31.06 -14.56 -12.02
N THR A 368 -30.43 -13.44 -12.40
CA THR A 368 -31.09 -12.29 -13.01
C THR A 368 -30.81 -12.18 -14.51
N VAL A 369 -29.58 -12.45 -14.96
CA VAL A 369 -29.15 -12.25 -16.36
C VAL A 369 -28.84 -13.54 -17.12
N GLY A 370 -29.03 -14.70 -16.50
CA GLY A 370 -28.66 -16.02 -17.04
C GLY A 370 -27.19 -16.37 -16.77
N CYS A 371 -26.92 -17.58 -16.24
CA CYS A 371 -25.56 -18.00 -15.90
C CYS A 371 -24.63 -18.01 -17.12
N GLU A 372 -25.14 -18.34 -18.31
CA GLU A 372 -24.43 -18.32 -19.59
C GLU A 372 -23.91 -16.94 -20.00
N ASN A 373 -24.40 -15.88 -19.35
CA ASN A 373 -23.97 -14.49 -19.55
C ASN A 373 -23.01 -13.99 -18.47
N THR A 374 -22.59 -14.85 -17.53
CA THR A 374 -21.78 -14.48 -16.37
C THR A 374 -20.42 -15.20 -16.31
N CYS A 375 -19.96 -15.74 -17.44
CA CYS A 375 -18.70 -16.48 -17.51
C CYS A 375 -17.49 -15.61 -17.15
N GLY A 376 -16.63 -16.07 -16.24
CA GLY A 376 -15.40 -15.34 -15.86
C GLY A 376 -15.28 -15.01 -14.37
N ALA A 377 -16.19 -15.50 -13.53
CA ALA A 377 -16.06 -15.41 -12.08
C ALA A 377 -14.93 -16.33 -11.60
N VAL A 378 -14.06 -15.86 -10.70
CA VAL A 378 -13.11 -16.74 -10.02
C VAL A 378 -13.78 -17.32 -8.79
N HIS A 379 -13.59 -18.61 -8.56
CA HIS A 379 -14.02 -19.30 -7.36
C HIS A 379 -12.83 -19.83 -6.61
N GLY A 380 -12.89 -19.77 -5.29
CA GLY A 380 -11.85 -20.35 -4.44
C GLY A 380 -11.91 -19.88 -3.00
N ARG A 381 -11.19 -20.63 -2.17
CA ARG A 381 -10.99 -20.32 -0.76
C ARG A 381 -9.66 -19.59 -0.60
N MET A 382 -9.67 -18.47 0.11
CA MET A 382 -8.45 -17.77 0.49
C MET A 382 -7.60 -18.64 1.42
N LYS A 383 -6.28 -18.67 1.21
CA LYS A 383 -5.34 -19.41 2.04
C LYS A 383 -5.47 -19.00 3.51
N SER A 384 -5.14 -19.89 4.44
CA SER A 384 -5.06 -19.54 5.87
C SER A 384 -3.77 -18.76 6.17
N GLY A 385 -3.82 -17.82 7.10
CA GLY A 385 -2.63 -17.06 7.52
C GLY A 385 -2.96 -15.71 8.13
N PRO A 386 -1.92 -14.91 8.50
CA PRO A 386 -2.09 -13.52 8.90
C PRO A 386 -2.87 -12.73 7.84
N LEU A 387 -3.71 -11.81 8.30
CA LEU A 387 -4.55 -10.96 7.47
C LEU A 387 -4.46 -9.53 7.98
N THR A 388 -4.24 -8.58 7.07
CA THR A 388 -4.50 -7.16 7.34
C THR A 388 -5.71 -6.75 6.52
N TYR A 389 -6.66 -6.07 7.15
CA TYR A 389 -7.79 -5.44 6.47
C TYR A 389 -7.66 -3.91 6.56
N PHE A 390 -8.10 -3.23 5.50
CA PHE A 390 -8.00 -1.79 5.38
C PHE A 390 -9.16 -1.23 4.57
N ARG A 391 -9.67 -0.07 4.98
CA ARG A 391 -10.71 0.64 4.23
C ARG A 391 -10.51 2.14 4.33
N LEU A 392 -10.39 2.79 3.19
CA LEU A 392 -10.56 4.22 3.00
C LEU A 392 -12.02 4.54 2.68
N SER A 393 -12.46 5.74 3.07
CA SER A 393 -13.77 6.28 2.76
C SER A 393 -13.68 7.80 2.68
N SER A 394 -14.46 8.43 1.79
CA SER A 394 -14.64 9.87 1.80
C SER A 394 -15.87 10.23 2.63
N ASP A 395 -15.66 11.02 3.67
CA ASP A 395 -16.72 11.57 4.49
C ASP A 395 -17.02 13.01 4.05
N ASP A 396 -17.94 13.12 3.10
CA ASP A 396 -18.34 14.39 2.50
C ASP A 396 -19.07 15.31 3.49
N PHE A 397 -19.62 14.78 4.58
CA PHE A 397 -20.24 15.59 5.64
C PHE A 397 -19.20 16.40 6.41
N THR A 398 -18.01 15.81 6.64
CA THR A 398 -16.91 16.48 7.32
C THR A 398 -15.87 17.07 6.36
N GLY A 399 -16.00 16.77 5.07
CA GLY A 399 -15.07 17.21 4.02
C GLY A 399 -13.70 16.57 4.15
N ARG A 400 -13.64 15.31 4.60
CA ARG A 400 -12.39 14.59 4.91
C ARG A 400 -12.38 13.20 4.30
N VAL A 401 -11.18 12.71 4.02
CA VAL A 401 -10.96 11.27 3.83
C VAL A 401 -10.61 10.67 5.19
N ARG A 402 -11.14 9.48 5.45
CA ARG A 402 -10.94 8.71 6.68
C ARG A 402 -10.68 7.26 6.35
N ALA A 403 -10.18 6.52 7.33
CA ALA A 403 -9.87 5.11 7.18
C ALA A 403 -10.08 4.32 8.47
N TYR A 404 -10.19 3.00 8.33
CA TYR A 404 -9.91 2.08 9.42
C TYR A 404 -8.96 0.97 8.96
N VAL A 405 -8.18 0.46 9.91
CA VAL A 405 -7.22 -0.63 9.70
C VAL A 405 -7.22 -1.57 10.90
N GLY A 406 -6.93 -2.84 10.64
CA GLY A 406 -6.66 -3.80 11.70
C GLY A 406 -6.12 -5.11 11.15
N GLU A 407 -5.84 -6.03 12.07
CA GLU A 407 -5.29 -7.34 11.77
C GLU A 407 -6.22 -8.43 12.28
N GLY A 408 -6.15 -9.58 11.62
CA GLY A 408 -6.85 -10.79 11.97
C GLY A 408 -6.13 -11.99 11.36
N ARG A 409 -6.86 -13.08 11.18
CA ARG A 409 -6.35 -14.30 10.55
C ARG A 409 -7.40 -14.86 9.60
N SER A 410 -6.99 -15.23 8.40
CA SER A 410 -7.76 -16.17 7.58
C SER A 410 -7.56 -17.57 8.17
N VAL A 411 -8.64 -18.26 8.48
CA VAL A 411 -8.66 -19.56 9.15
C VAL A 411 -9.15 -20.66 8.22
N SER A 412 -8.86 -21.92 8.54
CA SER A 412 -9.18 -23.10 7.71
C SER A 412 -10.53 -23.73 8.02
N ASP A 413 -11.36 -23.12 8.87
CA ASP A 413 -12.71 -23.62 9.20
C ASP A 413 -13.55 -23.85 7.94
N GLU A 414 -14.16 -25.01 7.79
CA GLU A 414 -14.91 -25.37 6.58
C GLU A 414 -16.08 -24.40 6.31
N LEU A 415 -16.22 -24.03 5.04
CA LEU A 415 -17.35 -23.25 4.54
C LEU A 415 -17.54 -23.64 3.08
N ASP A 416 -18.72 -24.15 2.76
CA ASP A 416 -19.10 -24.49 1.38
C ASP A 416 -20.05 -23.42 0.84
N THR A 417 -19.55 -22.63 -0.11
CA THR A 417 -20.32 -21.59 -0.81
C THR A 417 -19.60 -21.24 -2.12
N VAL A 418 -20.33 -20.58 -3.02
CA VAL A 418 -19.86 -20.12 -4.32
C VAL A 418 -18.87 -18.94 -4.19
N GLY A 419 -18.42 -18.39 -5.32
CA GLY A 419 -17.54 -17.20 -5.37
C GLY A 419 -16.16 -17.35 -4.69
N CYS A 420 -15.57 -16.21 -4.35
CA CYS A 420 -14.35 -16.13 -3.54
C CYS A 420 -14.71 -15.92 -2.07
N ARG A 421 -14.09 -16.70 -1.18
CA ARG A 421 -14.43 -16.67 0.24
C ARG A 421 -13.21 -16.80 1.16
N ALA A 422 -13.32 -16.22 2.35
CA ALA A 422 -12.43 -16.45 3.47
C ALA A 422 -13.27 -16.53 4.76
N VAL A 423 -12.96 -17.48 5.64
CA VAL A 423 -13.40 -17.39 7.04
C VAL A 423 -12.29 -16.64 7.77
N VAL A 424 -12.62 -15.55 8.43
CA VAL A 424 -11.65 -14.71 9.12
C VAL A 424 -11.98 -14.60 10.59
N GLU A 425 -10.93 -14.63 11.41
CA GLU A 425 -10.98 -14.37 12.84
C GLU A 425 -10.38 -12.99 13.10
N VAL A 426 -11.19 -12.09 13.67
CA VAL A 426 -10.81 -10.72 14.03
C VAL A 426 -11.13 -10.52 15.50
N PRO A 427 -10.13 -10.28 16.37
CA PRO A 427 -10.38 -10.07 17.78
C PRO A 427 -11.33 -8.89 18.02
N GLN A 428 -12.34 -9.06 18.88
CA GLN A 428 -13.34 -8.03 19.17
C GLN A 428 -14.09 -7.55 17.92
N LEU A 429 -14.49 -8.47 17.03
CA LEU A 429 -15.12 -8.15 15.75
C LEU A 429 -16.39 -7.33 15.91
N GLU A 430 -17.26 -7.65 16.89
CA GLU A 430 -18.50 -6.91 17.13
C GLU A 430 -18.24 -5.41 17.44
N SER A 431 -17.12 -5.08 18.08
CA SER A 431 -16.70 -3.69 18.33
C SER A 431 -16.28 -3.00 17.03
N LEU A 432 -15.53 -3.70 16.17
CA LEU A 432 -15.18 -3.21 14.83
C LEU A 432 -16.43 -2.94 13.99
N LEU A 433 -17.36 -3.91 13.93
CA LEU A 433 -18.59 -3.78 13.16
C LEU A 433 -19.45 -2.61 13.69
N THR A 434 -19.51 -2.43 15.01
CA THR A 434 -20.17 -1.28 15.63
C THR A 434 -19.51 0.04 15.20
N HIS A 435 -18.18 0.10 15.16
CA HIS A 435 -17.45 1.28 14.65
C HIS A 435 -17.75 1.55 13.18
N ILE A 436 -17.69 0.51 12.32
CA ILE A 436 -17.99 0.61 10.88
C ILE A 436 -19.38 1.21 10.67
N CYS A 437 -20.39 0.65 11.32
CA CYS A 437 -21.78 1.08 11.20
C CYS A 437 -22.02 2.51 11.71
N ASN A 438 -21.53 2.83 12.92
CA ASN A 438 -21.77 4.15 13.54
C ASN A 438 -21.04 5.28 12.81
N ASN A 439 -19.94 4.97 12.14
CA ASN A 439 -19.23 5.95 11.35
C ASN A 439 -19.71 5.98 9.90
N GLY A 440 -20.39 4.95 9.39
CA GLY A 440 -20.90 4.92 8.01
C GLY A 440 -19.82 4.56 6.99
N PHE A 441 -18.93 3.64 7.35
CA PHE A 441 -18.02 3.03 6.38
C PHE A 441 -18.79 2.05 5.47
N GLU A 442 -18.22 1.79 4.31
CA GLU A 442 -18.80 0.90 3.31
C GLU A 442 -18.72 -0.57 3.74
N HIS A 443 -19.57 -1.41 3.14
CA HIS A 443 -19.58 -2.85 3.41
C HIS A 443 -18.36 -3.59 2.83
N HIS A 444 -17.77 -3.02 1.77
CA HIS A 444 -16.55 -3.50 1.17
C HIS A 444 -15.33 -3.20 2.05
N VAL A 445 -14.44 -4.18 2.19
CA VAL A 445 -13.16 -4.08 2.87
C VAL A 445 -12.05 -4.66 2.01
N ALA A 446 -10.92 -3.96 1.93
CA ALA A 446 -9.74 -4.49 1.26
C ALA A 446 -8.95 -5.36 2.24
N MET A 447 -8.35 -6.43 1.74
CA MET A 447 -7.55 -7.33 2.56
C MET A 447 -6.40 -7.97 1.79
N ASN A 448 -5.35 -8.36 2.53
CA ASN A 448 -4.30 -9.23 2.00
C ASN A 448 -3.61 -10.05 3.09
N HIS A 449 -2.80 -11.02 2.67
CA HIS A 449 -1.94 -11.79 3.55
C HIS A 449 -0.75 -10.96 4.05
N SER A 450 -0.95 -10.26 5.16
CA SER A 450 0.10 -9.49 5.81
C SER A 450 -0.24 -9.21 7.28
N ALA A 451 0.74 -8.67 8.02
CA ALA A 451 0.57 -8.06 9.35
C ALA A 451 1.17 -6.66 9.29
N THR A 452 0.44 -5.73 8.67
CA THR A 452 0.92 -4.39 8.31
C THR A 452 0.04 -3.25 8.84
N ALA A 453 -0.87 -3.53 9.78
CA ALA A 453 -1.81 -2.50 10.24
C ALA A 453 -1.10 -1.29 10.87
N GLN A 454 -0.05 -1.53 11.65
CA GLN A 454 0.75 -0.46 12.26
C GLN A 454 1.33 0.49 11.20
N VAL A 455 1.90 -0.07 10.13
CA VAL A 455 2.54 0.70 9.07
C VAL A 455 1.51 1.54 8.31
N LEU A 456 0.37 0.94 7.94
CA LEU A 456 -0.71 1.66 7.29
C LEU A 456 -1.31 2.74 8.18
N GLN A 457 -1.55 2.44 9.47
CA GLN A 457 -2.04 3.41 10.43
C GLN A 457 -1.13 4.64 10.49
N GLU A 458 0.18 4.44 10.64
CA GLU A 458 1.13 5.55 10.73
C GLU A 458 1.26 6.30 9.40
N ALA A 459 1.31 5.58 8.26
CA ALA A 459 1.36 6.20 6.93
C ALA A 459 0.17 7.15 6.71
N PHE A 460 -1.05 6.69 6.99
CA PHE A 460 -2.25 7.49 6.77
C PHE A 460 -2.42 8.62 7.80
N SER A 461 -2.28 8.31 9.08
CA SER A 461 -2.50 9.31 10.15
C SER A 461 -1.41 10.38 10.21
N LYS A 462 -0.12 9.97 10.15
CA LYS A 462 1.00 10.89 10.37
C LYS A 462 1.48 11.56 9.10
N TYR A 463 1.47 10.86 7.96
CA TYR A 463 2.13 11.34 6.73
C TYR A 463 1.19 11.71 5.58
N LEU A 464 -0.03 11.18 5.56
CA LEU A 464 -1.05 11.51 4.54
C LEU A 464 -2.19 12.38 5.10
N GLY A 465 -2.26 12.60 6.42
CA GLY A 465 -3.25 13.47 7.04
C GLY A 465 -4.67 12.91 7.01
N VAL A 466 -4.82 11.59 6.97
CA VAL A 466 -6.09 10.87 6.96
C VAL A 466 -6.37 10.32 8.36
N ASP A 467 -7.54 10.62 8.92
CA ASP A 467 -7.96 10.02 10.19
C ASP A 467 -8.10 8.51 10.01
N CYS A 468 -7.35 7.73 10.79
CA CYS A 468 -7.21 6.29 10.59
C CYS A 468 -7.38 5.56 11.91
N TYR A 469 -8.57 4.99 12.11
CA TYR A 469 -8.89 4.17 13.28
C TYR A 469 -8.11 2.85 13.23
N TRP A 470 -7.39 2.54 14.30
CA TRP A 470 -6.70 1.26 14.47
C TRP A 470 -7.50 0.36 15.39
N HIS A 471 -8.13 -0.66 14.82
CA HIS A 471 -8.86 -1.63 15.61
C HIS A 471 -7.95 -2.42 16.55
N GLY A 472 -8.33 -2.47 17.82
CA GLY A 472 -7.63 -3.22 18.86
C GLY A 472 -6.40 -2.54 19.47
N LYS A 473 -6.21 -1.22 19.27
CA LYS A 473 -5.10 -0.44 19.84
C LYS A 473 -5.52 0.82 20.56
#